data_AF-A0A5P8I3I8-F1
#
_entry.id   AF-A0A5P8I3I8-F1
#
_cell.length_a   1.000
_cell.length_b   1.000
_cell.length_c   1.000
_cell.angle_alpha   90.00
_cell.angle_beta   90.00
_cell.angle_gamma   90.00
#
_symmetry.space_group_name_H-M   'P 1'
#
loop_
_entity.id
_entity.type
_entity.pdbx_description
1 polymer ?
#
loop_
_entity_poly.entity_id
_entity_poly.type
_entity_poly.pdbx_seq_one_letter_code
_entity_poly.pdbx_strand_id
1 'polypeptide(L)'
;MRLNKSLLLLTILFALIAVASSQRLTTCIRVYIVVPGDTLNKIAISFGVSLNDLKKANPCITNPNLIFPGCIIRIPNRTQCF
;
A
#
# COMPACT_ATOMS: atom_id res chain seq x y z
N MET A 1 -17.19 -9.61 48.03
CA MET A 1 -17.67 -9.74 46.64
C MET A 1 -16.95 -10.93 46.00
N ARG A 2 -17.62 -12.04 45.68
CA ARG A 2 -16.98 -13.24 45.11
C ARG A 2 -16.97 -13.12 43.58
N LEU A 3 -15.80 -13.13 42.97
CA LEU A 3 -15.65 -13.04 41.52
C LEU A 3 -16.06 -14.35 40.86
N ASN A 4 -16.99 -14.28 39.89
CA ASN A 4 -17.48 -15.43 39.16
C ASN A 4 -16.45 -15.87 38.10
N LYS A 5 -15.86 -17.06 38.27
CA LYS A 5 -14.86 -17.62 37.35
C LYS A 5 -15.40 -17.78 35.92
N SER A 6 -16.71 -18.01 35.76
CA SER A 6 -17.36 -18.07 34.45
C SER A 6 -17.34 -16.70 33.74
N LEU A 7 -17.54 -15.61 34.49
CA LEU A 7 -17.47 -14.25 33.96
C LEU A 7 -16.04 -13.90 33.53
N LEU A 8 -15.03 -14.33 34.28
CA LEU A 8 -13.61 -14.16 33.91
C LEU A 8 -13.24 -14.91 32.63
N LEU A 9 -13.71 -16.15 32.46
CA LEU A 9 -13.43 -16.93 31.25
C LEU A 9 -14.07 -16.29 30.01
N LEU A 10 -15.29 -15.75 30.14
CA LEU A 10 -15.97 -15.09 29.05
C LEU A 10 -15.28 -13.79 28.63
N THR A 11 -14.81 -12.99 29.59
CA THR A 11 -14.08 -11.74 29.30
C THR A 11 -12.71 -12.01 28.68
N ILE A 12 -12.00 -13.05 29.13
CA ILE A 12 -10.74 -13.49 28.51
C ILE A 12 -10.98 -13.99 27.10
N LEU A 13 -12.02 -14.80 26.87
CA LEU A 13 -12.37 -15.29 25.53
C LEU A 13 -12.70 -14.14 24.56
N PHE A 14 -13.50 -13.17 25.01
CA PHE A 14 -13.82 -11.98 24.22
C PHE A 14 -12.55 -11.15 23.90
N ALA A 15 -11.66 -10.97 24.88
CA ALA A 15 -10.40 -10.27 24.69
C ALA A 15 -9.47 -11.01 23.71
N LEU A 16 -9.40 -12.34 23.77
CA LEU A 16 -8.60 -13.16 22.85
C LEU A 16 -9.11 -13.06 21.41
N ILE A 17 -10.43 -13.05 21.20
CA ILE A 17 -11.04 -12.89 19.88
C ILE A 17 -10.74 -11.49 19.31
N ALA A 18 -10.77 -10.45 20.15
CA ALA A 18 -10.47 -9.08 19.71
C ALA A 18 -9.00 -8.91 19.26
N VAL A 19 -8.04 -9.50 19.97
CA VAL A 19 -6.60 -9.37 19.66
C VAL A 19 -6.19 -10.00 18.32
N ALA A 20 -6.85 -11.09 17.90
CA ALA A 20 -6.50 -11.83 16.67
C ALA A 20 -6.76 -11.08 15.35
N SER A 21 -7.45 -9.95 15.39
CA SER A 21 -7.88 -9.18 14.21
C SER A 21 -6.90 -8.07 13.76
N SER A 22 -5.76 -7.91 14.43
CA SER A 22 -4.78 -6.87 14.10
C SER A 22 -3.81 -7.30 12.98
N GLN A 23 -4.33 -7.59 11.78
CA GLN A 23 -3.48 -7.71 10.60
C GLN A 23 -3.08 -6.30 10.12
N ARG A 24 -1.88 -5.86 10.47
CA ARG A 24 -1.30 -4.65 9.85
C ARG A 24 -0.90 -5.00 8.42
N LEU A 25 -1.71 -4.59 7.45
CA LEU A 25 -1.35 -4.62 6.03
C LEU A 25 -0.19 -3.66 5.79
N THR A 26 1.04 -4.15 5.91
CA THR A 26 2.23 -3.37 5.55
C THR A 26 2.28 -3.29 4.03
N THR A 27 1.79 -2.17 3.50
CA THR A 27 1.91 -1.88 2.08
C THR A 27 3.34 -1.43 1.83
N CYS A 28 4.09 -2.20 1.05
CA CYS A 28 5.35 -1.68 0.55
C CYS A 28 5.11 -0.77 -0.64
N ILE A 29 5.78 0.37 -0.61
CA ILE A 29 5.77 1.32 -1.71
C ILE A 29 6.84 0.88 -2.70
N ARG A 30 6.41 0.45 -3.88
CA ARG A 30 7.32 0.24 -5.00
C ARG A 30 7.58 1.58 -5.69
N VAL A 31 8.85 1.87 -5.95
CA VAL A 31 9.27 3.07 -6.68
C VAL A 31 10.09 2.70 -7.91
N TYR A 32 10.06 3.56 -8.91
CA TYR A 32 10.85 3.46 -10.12
C TYR A 32 11.59 4.77 -10.37
N ILE A 33 12.87 4.69 -10.75
CA ILE A 33 13.67 5.87 -11.11
C ILE A 33 13.68 5.99 -12.62
N VAL A 34 13.16 7.11 -13.13
CA VAL A 34 13.05 7.39 -14.56
C VAL A 34 14.43 7.43 -15.21
N VAL A 35 14.56 6.84 -16.40
CA VAL A 35 15.76 6.89 -17.24
C VAL A 35 15.47 7.59 -18.58
N PRO A 36 16.51 7.99 -19.35
CA PRO A 36 16.30 8.62 -20.65
C PRO A 36 15.44 7.77 -21.61
N GLY A 37 14.41 8.39 -22.20
CA GLY A 37 13.50 7.74 -23.15
C GLY A 37 12.22 7.15 -22.55
N ASP A 38 12.06 7.22 -21.23
CA ASP A 38 10.84 6.82 -20.54
C ASP A 38 9.66 7.76 -20.79
N THR A 39 8.46 7.18 -20.69
CA THR A 39 7.21 7.92 -20.56
C THR A 39 6.37 7.26 -19.47
N LEU A 40 5.44 8.00 -18.85
CA LEU A 40 4.54 7.40 -17.87
C LEU A 40 3.75 6.22 -18.45
N ASN A 41 3.42 6.25 -19.74
CA ASN A 41 2.71 5.15 -20.40
C ASN A 41 3.57 3.88 -20.50
N LYS A 42 4.85 4.01 -20.90
CA LYS A 42 5.79 2.88 -20.94
C LYS A 42 5.97 2.28 -19.55
N ILE A 43 6.17 3.13 -18.54
CA ILE A 43 6.30 2.72 -17.13
C ILE A 43 5.03 1.98 -16.68
N ALA A 44 3.85 2.53 -16.93
CA ALA A 44 2.58 1.89 -16.57
C ALA A 44 2.45 0.48 -17.16
N ILE A 45 2.76 0.33 -18.45
CA ILE A 45 2.77 -0.96 -19.16
C ILE A 45 3.78 -1.93 -18.52
N SER A 46 5.02 -1.49 -18.30
CA SER A 46 6.08 -2.32 -17.71
C SER A 46 5.73 -2.85 -16.32
N PHE A 47 4.95 -2.09 -15.53
CA PHE A 47 4.53 -2.48 -14.19
C PHE A 47 3.12 -3.07 -14.13
N GLY A 48 2.43 -3.23 -15.27
CA GLY A 48 1.08 -3.81 -15.32
C GLY A 48 0.03 -2.99 -14.58
N VAL A 49 0.19 -1.66 -14.51
CA VAL A 49 -0.75 -0.74 -13.87
C VAL A 49 -1.40 0.17 -14.90
N SER A 50 -2.59 0.69 -14.60
CA SER A 50 -3.20 1.68 -15.49
C SER A 50 -2.46 3.02 -15.42
N LEU A 51 -2.36 3.74 -16.55
CA LEU A 51 -1.79 5.08 -16.56
C LEU A 51 -2.56 6.03 -15.62
N ASN A 52 -3.87 5.84 -15.50
CA ASN A 52 -4.71 6.64 -14.61
C ASN A 52 -4.34 6.42 -13.13
N ASP A 53 -4.15 5.17 -12.72
CA ASP A 53 -3.76 4.87 -11.34
C ASP A 53 -2.34 5.34 -11.07
N LEU A 54 -1.43 5.22 -12.05
CA LEU A 54 -0.07 5.74 -11.95
C LEU A 54 -0.09 7.26 -11.74
N LYS A 55 -0.92 8.00 -12.48
CA LYS A 55 -1.09 9.45 -12.29
C LYS A 55 -1.65 9.78 -10.92
N LYS A 56 -2.68 9.06 -10.45
CA LYS A 56 -3.28 9.27 -9.12
C LYS A 56 -2.27 9.04 -8.00
N ALA A 57 -1.37 8.07 -8.16
CA ALA A 57 -0.30 7.79 -7.19
C ALA A 57 0.81 8.85 -7.17
N ASN A 58 0.89 9.70 -8.20
CA ASN A 58 1.94 10.70 -8.38
C ASN A 58 1.35 12.09 -8.67
N PRO A 59 0.57 12.68 -7.73
CA PRO A 59 -0.08 13.98 -7.92
C PRO A 59 0.91 15.15 -8.07
N CYS A 60 2.18 14.95 -7.70
CA CYS A 60 3.25 15.91 -7.93
C CYS A 60 3.61 16.10 -9.42
N ILE A 61 3.18 15.19 -10.30
CA ILE A 61 3.39 15.30 -11.74
C ILE A 61 2.24 16.11 -12.34
N THR A 62 2.44 17.42 -12.46
CA THR A 62 1.42 18.34 -12.99
C THR A 62 1.18 18.15 -14.49
N ASN A 63 2.24 17.85 -15.26
CA ASN A 63 2.14 17.52 -16.67
C ASN A 63 2.54 16.05 -16.90
N PRO A 64 1.59 15.12 -17.13
CA PRO A 64 1.87 13.70 -17.33
C PRO A 64 2.75 13.37 -18.54
N ASN A 65 2.88 14.32 -19.48
CA ASN A 65 3.73 14.17 -20.66
C ASN A 65 5.17 14.64 -20.40
N LEU A 66 5.46 15.22 -19.23
CA LEU A 66 6.78 15.71 -18.86
C LEU A 66 7.25 15.00 -17.59
N ILE A 67 8.17 14.06 -17.78
CA ILE A 67 8.96 13.44 -16.71
C ILE A 67 10.43 13.50 -17.10
N PHE A 68 11.33 13.56 -16.12
CA PHE A 68 12.77 13.72 -16.36
C PHE A 68 13.54 12.53 -15.78
N PRO A 69 14.70 12.17 -16.38
CA PRO A 69 15.60 11.18 -15.78
C PRO A 69 15.93 11.54 -14.32
N GLY A 70 15.92 10.54 -13.45
CA GLY A 70 16.10 10.71 -12.00
C GLY A 70 14.81 10.99 -11.22
N CYS A 71 13.68 11.29 -11.88
CA CYS A 71 12.39 11.37 -11.19
C CYS A 71 12.02 10.04 -10.53
N ILE A 72 11.48 10.11 -9.32
CA ILE A 72 10.99 8.94 -8.59
C ILE A 72 9.48 8.81 -8.84
N ILE A 73 9.06 7.72 -9.46
CA ILE A 73 7.67 7.38 -9.73
C ILE A 73 7.20 6.32 -8.74
N ARG A 74 6.13 6.62 -8.01
CA ARG A 74 5.45 5.67 -7.12
C ARG A 74 4.58 4.75 -7.96
N ILE A 75 4.84 3.45 -7.90
CA ILE A 75 4.05 2.45 -8.63
C ILE A 75 2.87 2.04 -7.75
N PRO A 76 1.61 2.26 -8.20
CA PRO A 76 0.43 1.85 -7.44
C PRO A 76 0.28 0.34 -7.52
N ASN A 77 0.79 -0.37 -6.51
CA ASN A 77 0.37 -1.75 -6.28
C ASN A 77 0.24 -2.00 -4.78
N ARG A 78 -0.86 -2.66 -4.40
CA ARG A 78 -1.12 -3.10 -3.02
C ARG A 78 -0.52 -4.50 -2.83
N THR A 79 0.72 -4.68 -3.26
CA THR A 79 1.42 -5.92 -2.92
C THR A 79 1.85 -5.77 -1.46
N GLN A 80 1.34 -6.64 -0.60
CA GLN A 80 1.88 -6.79 0.74
C GLN A 80 3.34 -7.23 0.55
N CYS A 81 4.28 -6.51 1.13
CA CYS A 81 5.62 -7.06 1.23
C CYS A 81 5.62 -8.10 2.34
N PHE A 82 6.10 -9.29 2.00
CA PHE A 82 6.38 -10.37 2.95
C PHE A 82 7.76 -10.17 3.56
#